data_AF-A0A183E3Q8-F1
#
_entry.id   AF-A0A183E3Q8-F1
#
_cell.length_a   1.000
_cell.length_b   1.000
_cell.length_c   1.000
_cell.angle_alpha   90.00
_cell.angle_beta   90.00
_cell.angle_gamma   90.00
#
_symmetry.space_group_name_H-M   'P 1'
#
loop_
_entity.id
_entity.type
_entity.pdbx_description
1 polymer ?
#
loop_
_entity_poly.entity_id
_entity_poly.type
_entity_poly.pdbx_seq_one_letter_code
_entity_poly.pdbx_strand_id
1 'polypeptide(L)'
;MHTAQASDRLAMSEKCRQLYVSNRLAPSVFPSWLISQYSGRLTAAPQSVQLLTDSGKVFDSVLIPGTNEIYLVYDSSYADGYRSTLLIELLPSKVPQSLRLVHLSVNVAGNHFRTVLSAMPNLTYTYAWEQTNVYIQRVSGLVNAKSK
;
A
#
# COMPACT_ATOMS: atom_id res chain seq x y z
N MET A 1 39.71 25.46 27.93
CA MET A 1 39.41 24.61 26.76
C MET A 1 37.99 24.10 26.92
N HIS A 2 37.06 24.62 26.12
CA HIS A 2 35.65 24.31 26.21
C HIS A 2 35.37 22.91 25.68
N THR A 3 34.79 22.05 26.51
CA THR A 3 34.13 20.82 26.05
C THR A 3 32.78 21.20 25.45
N ALA A 4 32.70 21.21 24.12
CA ALA A 4 31.44 21.33 23.40
C ALA A 4 30.64 20.03 23.57
N GLN A 5 29.50 20.15 24.23
CA GLN A 5 28.58 19.05 24.49
C GLN A 5 27.81 18.74 23.20
N ALA A 6 28.14 17.62 22.57
CA ALA A 6 27.42 17.08 21.43
C ALA A 6 26.09 16.45 21.87
N SER A 7 25.09 16.56 21.00
CA SER A 7 23.75 15.95 21.06
C SER A 7 22.64 16.77 21.71
N ASP A 8 22.40 17.96 21.16
CA ASP A 8 21.11 18.63 21.29
C ASP A 8 20.10 17.98 20.31
N ARG A 9 19.60 16.79 20.66
CA ARG A 9 18.34 16.30 20.07
C ARG A 9 17.28 17.29 20.55
N LEU A 10 16.81 18.16 19.65
CA LEU A 10 15.74 19.14 19.93
C LEU A 10 14.64 18.49 20.78
N ALA A 11 14.66 18.80 22.08
CA ALA A 11 13.67 18.27 23.01
C ALA A 11 12.30 18.82 22.61
N MET A 12 11.30 17.95 22.46
CA MET A 12 9.94 18.39 22.13
C MET A 12 9.42 19.34 23.21
N SER A 13 8.84 20.48 22.80
CA SER A 13 8.24 21.41 23.75
C SER A 13 7.10 20.76 24.54
N GLU A 14 6.83 21.24 25.74
CA GLU A 14 5.72 20.74 26.59
C GLU A 14 4.37 20.79 25.86
N LYS A 15 4.13 21.86 25.11
CA LYS A 15 2.92 22.03 24.29
C LYS A 15 2.82 20.95 23.20
N CYS A 16 3.93 20.64 22.52
CA CYS A 16 3.97 19.56 21.53
C CYS A 16 3.73 18.19 22.17
N ARG A 17 4.27 17.97 23.38
CA ARG A 17 4.07 16.73 24.13
C ARG A 17 2.58 16.54 24.48
N GLN A 18 1.92 17.59 24.98
CA GLN A 18 0.48 17.56 25.28
C GLN A 18 -0.37 17.34 24.02
N LEU A 19 -0.04 17.99 22.90
CA LEU A 19 -0.72 17.76 21.61
C LEU A 19 -0.54 16.33 21.11
N TYR A 20 0.67 15.77 21.24
CA TYR A 20 0.93 14.39 20.85
C TYR A 20 0.09 13.39 21.68
N VAL A 21 0.02 13.58 22.99
CA VAL A 21 -0.75 12.71 23.90
C VAL A 21 -2.27 12.84 23.70
N SER A 22 -2.75 14.04 23.40
CA SER A 22 -4.19 14.30 23.19
C SER A 22 -4.68 14.00 21.77
N ASN A 23 -3.77 13.79 20.81
CA ASN A 23 -4.15 13.49 19.43
C ASN A 23 -4.91 12.14 19.35
N ARG A 24 -6.09 12.18 18.73
CA ARG A 24 -6.94 11.01 18.49
C ARG A 24 -7.06 10.65 17.00
N LEU A 25 -6.39 11.38 16.12
CA LEU A 25 -6.38 11.07 14.69
C LEU A 25 -5.62 9.76 14.46
N ALA A 26 -6.31 8.75 13.95
CA ALA A 26 -5.75 7.45 13.63
C ALA A 26 -6.10 7.12 12.17
N PRO A 27 -5.11 6.96 11.28
CA PRO A 27 -5.38 6.60 9.89
C PRO A 27 -5.81 5.13 9.79
N SER A 28 -6.64 4.83 8.79
CA SER A 28 -7.00 3.46 8.41
C SER A 28 -6.28 3.10 7.10
N VAL A 29 -5.93 1.82 6.94
CA VAL A 29 -5.19 1.33 5.76
C VAL A 29 -5.88 0.10 5.21
N PHE A 30 -6.23 0.14 3.93
CA PHE A 30 -6.89 -0.94 3.21
C PHE A 30 -6.01 -1.38 2.02
N PRO A 31 -5.43 -2.59 2.05
CA PRO A 31 -4.77 -3.14 0.89
C PRO A 31 -5.77 -3.65 -0.16
N SER A 32 -5.50 -3.43 -1.45
CA SER A 32 -6.41 -3.83 -2.53
C SER A 32 -6.64 -5.34 -2.62
N TRP A 33 -5.72 -6.18 -2.13
CA TRP A 33 -5.90 -7.63 -2.16
C TRP A 33 -7.04 -8.13 -1.26
N LEU A 34 -7.42 -7.39 -0.20
CA LEU A 34 -8.59 -7.74 0.63
C LEU A 34 -9.91 -7.65 -0.15
N ILE A 35 -9.91 -6.87 -1.23
CA ILE A 35 -11.05 -6.68 -2.13
C ILE A 35 -11.03 -7.76 -3.24
N SER A 36 -9.89 -8.40 -3.49
CA SER A 36 -9.67 -9.35 -4.59
C SER A 36 -9.82 -10.83 -4.22
N GLN A 37 -10.62 -11.19 -3.21
CA GLN A 37 -10.63 -12.55 -2.64
C GLN A 37 -11.12 -13.67 -3.59
N TYR A 38 -11.54 -13.34 -4.81
CA TYR A 38 -11.82 -14.29 -5.88
C TYR A 38 -10.61 -14.43 -6.80
N SER A 39 -9.74 -15.39 -6.48
CA SER A 39 -8.76 -15.92 -7.42
C SER A 39 -9.49 -16.59 -8.59
N GLY A 40 -9.02 -16.35 -9.82
CA GLY A 40 -9.63 -16.88 -11.05
C GLY A 40 -9.88 -18.38 -10.94
N ARG A 41 -11.14 -18.78 -11.08
CA ARG A 41 -11.54 -20.18 -11.03
C ARG A 41 -11.32 -20.78 -12.40
N LEU A 42 -10.48 -21.81 -12.51
CA LEU A 42 -10.37 -22.59 -13.73
C LEU A 42 -11.75 -23.15 -14.07
N THR A 43 -12.25 -22.81 -15.26
CA THR A 43 -13.50 -23.39 -15.77
C THR A 43 -13.15 -24.55 -16.69
N ALA A 44 -14.03 -25.54 -16.82
CA ALA A 44 -13.82 -26.69 -17.72
C ALA A 44 -13.88 -26.31 -19.22
N ALA A 45 -13.98 -25.02 -19.55
CA ALA A 45 -13.96 -24.55 -20.92
C ALA A 45 -12.52 -24.54 -21.47
N PRO A 46 -12.30 -24.93 -22.73
CA PRO A 46 -10.96 -24.96 -23.34
C PRO A 46 -10.29 -23.58 -23.43
N GLN A 47 -11.07 -22.51 -23.33
CA GLN A 47 -10.63 -21.13 -23.16
C GLN A 47 -11.56 -20.44 -22.16
N SER A 48 -11.00 -19.76 -21.16
CA SER A 48 -11.81 -18.97 -20.23
C SER A 48 -11.11 -17.70 -19.77
N VAL A 49 -11.54 -16.58 -20.34
CA VAL A 49 -11.14 -15.24 -19.91
C VAL A 49 -12.08 -14.79 -18.80
N GLN A 50 -11.51 -14.44 -17.65
CA GLN A 50 -12.21 -13.85 -16.51
C GLN A 50 -11.64 -12.46 -16.24
N LEU A 51 -12.50 -11.45 -16.33
CA LEU A 51 -12.20 -10.10 -15.85
C LEU A 51 -12.65 -10.00 -14.39
N LEU A 52 -11.70 -9.83 -13.48
CA LEU A 52 -11.97 -9.71 -12.05
C LEU A 52 -11.95 -8.24 -11.66
N THR A 53 -13.07 -7.55 -11.92
CA THR A 53 -13.22 -6.08 -11.75
C THR A 53 -12.79 -5.59 -10.38
N ASP A 54 -13.14 -6.33 -9.33
CA ASP A 54 -12.87 -5.95 -7.94
C ASP A 54 -11.38 -5.99 -7.58
N SER A 55 -10.63 -6.80 -8.32
CA SER A 55 -9.18 -6.95 -8.17
C SER A 55 -8.38 -6.14 -9.20
N GLY A 56 -9.05 -5.57 -10.20
CA GLY A 56 -8.41 -4.89 -11.33
C GLY A 56 -7.47 -5.80 -12.14
N LYS A 57 -7.67 -7.12 -12.11
CA LYS A 57 -6.79 -8.09 -12.79
C LYS A 57 -7.53 -8.91 -13.84
N VAL A 58 -6.77 -9.36 -14.83
CA VAL A 58 -7.21 -10.27 -15.88
C VAL A 58 -6.65 -11.65 -15.58
N PHE A 59 -7.51 -12.65 -15.67
CA PHE A 59 -7.16 -14.06 -15.55
C PHE A 59 -7.63 -14.79 -16.80
N ASP A 60 -6.76 -15.56 -17.45
CA ASP A 60 -7.11 -16.38 -18.60
C ASP A 60 -6.46 -17.75 -18.50
N SER A 61 -7.10 -18.76 -19.06
CA SER A 61 -6.57 -20.12 -19.11
C SER A 61 -6.92 -20.81 -20.42
N VAL A 62 -5.94 -21.50 -21.01
CA VAL A 62 -6.08 -22.26 -22.24
C VAL A 62 -5.56 -23.69 -22.02
N LEU A 63 -6.34 -24.70 -22.41
CA LEU A 63 -5.91 -26.10 -22.34
C LEU A 63 -4.73 -26.34 -23.29
N ILE A 64 -3.68 -27.02 -22.81
CA ILE A 64 -2.57 -27.43 -23.68
C ILE A 64 -3.02 -28.66 -24.50
N PRO A 65 -3.03 -28.58 -25.85
CA PRO A 65 -3.43 -29.71 -26.68
C PRO A 65 -2.60 -30.96 -26.41
N GLY A 66 -3.26 -32.12 -26.34
CA GLY A 66 -2.61 -33.40 -26.04
C GLY A 66 -2.37 -33.67 -24.55
N THR A 67 -2.82 -32.77 -23.66
CA THR A 67 -2.84 -32.99 -22.21
C THR A 67 -4.28 -33.09 -21.73
N ASN A 68 -4.55 -33.91 -20.71
CA ASN A 68 -5.91 -34.12 -20.23
C ASN A 68 -6.35 -33.06 -19.21
N GLU A 69 -5.41 -32.44 -18.47
CA GLU A 69 -5.71 -31.54 -17.35
C GLU A 69 -4.66 -30.42 -17.16
N ILE A 70 -3.82 -30.14 -18.17
CA ILE A 70 -2.79 -29.10 -18.06
C ILE A 70 -3.24 -27.85 -18.82
N TYR A 71 -3.28 -26.73 -18.10
CA TYR A 71 -3.68 -25.43 -18.63
C TYR A 71 -2.49 -24.47 -18.61
N LEU A 72 -2.30 -23.73 -19.71
CA LEU A 72 -1.52 -22.50 -19.71
C LEU A 72 -2.38 -21.42 -19.05
N VAL A 73 -1.87 -20.82 -17.97
CA VAL A 73 -2.60 -19.80 -17.20
C VAL A 73 -1.88 -18.47 -17.29
N TYR A 74 -2.63 -17.42 -17.61
CA TYR A 74 -2.20 -16.03 -17.55
C TYR A 74 -2.89 -15.34 -16.37
N ASP A 75 -2.11 -14.76 -15.46
CA ASP A 75 -2.60 -13.88 -14.39
C ASP A 75 -1.85 -12.54 -14.49
N SER A 76 -2.59 -11.48 -14.81
CA SER A 76 -2.02 -10.15 -15.03
C SER A 76 -1.39 -9.55 -13.77
N SER A 77 -1.62 -10.11 -12.58
CA SER A 77 -0.91 -9.69 -11.36
C SER A 77 0.59 -9.96 -11.40
N TYR A 78 1.05 -10.83 -12.30
CA TYR A 78 2.48 -11.07 -12.55
C TYR A 78 3.06 -10.22 -13.69
N ALA A 79 2.22 -9.53 -14.46
CA ALA A 79 2.66 -8.70 -15.56
C ALA A 79 3.32 -7.40 -15.08
N ASP A 80 4.25 -6.90 -15.90
CA ASP A 80 4.84 -5.58 -15.68
C ASP A 80 3.75 -4.50 -15.71
N GLY A 81 3.84 -3.55 -14.79
CA GLY A 81 2.84 -2.48 -14.63
C GLY A 81 1.68 -2.84 -13.69
N TYR A 82 1.56 -4.09 -13.22
CA TYR A 82 0.65 -4.39 -12.12
C TYR A 82 1.19 -3.82 -10.79
N ARG A 83 0.33 -3.07 -10.10
CA ARG A 83 0.68 -2.38 -8.85
C ARG A 83 -0.17 -2.88 -7.69
N SER A 84 0.49 -3.28 -6.60
CA SER A 84 -0.17 -3.45 -5.31
C SER A 84 -0.50 -2.08 -4.73
N THR A 85 -1.75 -1.84 -4.34
CA THR A 85 -2.17 -0.53 -3.83
C THR A 85 -2.60 -0.59 -2.37
N LEU A 86 -2.29 0.46 -1.62
CA LEU A 86 -2.80 0.74 -0.27
C LEU A 86 -3.66 2.00 -0.35
N LEU A 87 -4.95 1.86 -0.04
CA LEU A 87 -5.82 2.99 0.23
C LEU A 87 -5.65 3.38 1.70
N ILE A 88 -5.25 4.62 1.94
CA ILE A 88 -4.94 5.14 3.27
C ILE A 88 -5.90 6.29 3.54
N GLU A 89 -6.80 6.14 4.51
CA GLU A 89 -7.62 7.26 4.99
C GLU A 89 -6.83 7.97 6.09
N LEU A 90 -6.37 9.18 5.79
CA LEU A 90 -5.46 9.93 6.65
C LEU A 90 -6.19 10.80 7.66
N LEU A 91 -7.28 11.44 7.25
CA LEU A 91 -8.07 12.34 8.10
C LEU A 91 -9.57 12.08 7.96
N PRO A 92 -10.34 12.16 9.06
CA PRO A 92 -11.79 12.06 9.04
C PRO A 92 -12.44 13.36 8.54
N SER A 93 -13.77 13.41 8.53
CA SER A 93 -14.54 14.60 8.13
C SER A 93 -14.38 15.79 9.07
N LYS A 94 -14.17 15.55 10.37
CA LYS A 94 -13.95 16.59 11.38
C LYS A 94 -12.47 16.63 11.76
N VAL A 95 -11.79 17.70 11.37
CA VAL A 95 -10.36 17.92 11.65
C VAL A 95 -10.15 19.17 12.51
N PRO A 96 -9.16 19.19 13.43
CA PRO A 96 -8.84 20.39 14.19
C PRO A 96 -8.44 21.55 13.27
N GLN A 97 -8.96 22.75 13.52
CA GLN A 97 -8.64 23.94 12.73
C GLN A 97 -7.17 24.36 12.79
N SER A 98 -6.40 23.85 13.74
CA SER A 98 -4.95 24.10 13.85
C SER A 98 -4.11 23.12 13.03
N LEU A 99 -4.69 22.02 12.53
CA LEU A 99 -3.98 21.06 11.69
C LEU A 99 -3.75 21.67 10.30
N ARG A 100 -2.52 21.55 9.79
CA ARG A 100 -2.10 22.19 8.53
C ARG A 100 -1.48 21.21 7.55
N LEU A 101 -0.65 20.30 8.06
CA LEU A 101 0.11 19.35 7.25
C LEU A 101 -0.09 17.93 7.78
N VAL A 102 -0.09 16.97 6.86
CA VAL A 102 -0.03 15.54 7.14
C VAL A 102 1.23 15.01 6.48
N HIS A 103 2.13 14.45 7.29
CA HIS A 103 3.33 13.77 6.80
C HIS A 103 3.01 12.29 6.69
N LEU A 104 3.01 11.76 5.47
CA LEU A 104 2.80 10.33 5.23
C LEU A 104 4.15 9.68 4.94
N SER A 105 4.47 8.60 5.67
CA SER A 105 5.58 7.71 5.34
C SER A 105 5.09 6.28 5.14
N VAL A 106 5.52 5.64 4.05
CA VAL A 106 5.20 4.26 3.74
C VAL A 106 6.48 3.47 3.51
N ASN A 107 6.60 2.32 4.17
CA ASN A 107 7.74 1.42 4.07
C ASN A 107 7.27 0.04 3.58
N VAL A 108 7.72 -0.39 2.41
CA VAL A 108 7.37 -1.70 1.83
C VAL A 108 8.60 -2.31 1.17
N ALA A 109 8.96 -3.54 1.55
CA ALA A 109 10.10 -4.27 0.97
C ALA A 109 11.42 -3.46 0.91
N GLY A 110 11.66 -2.61 1.91
CA GLY A 110 12.85 -1.74 1.95
C GLY A 110 12.73 -0.44 1.15
N ASN A 111 11.69 -0.27 0.33
CA ASN A 111 11.39 1.01 -0.30
C ASN A 111 10.80 1.98 0.72
N HIS A 112 11.26 3.22 0.67
CA HIS A 112 10.84 4.28 1.55
C HIS A 112 10.17 5.39 0.75
N PHE A 113 8.88 5.59 0.99
CA PHE A 113 8.10 6.66 0.40
C PHE A 113 7.75 7.70 1.47
N ARG A 114 7.85 8.99 1.12
CA ARG A 114 7.40 10.11 1.94
C ARG A 114 6.71 11.17 1.10
N THR A 115 5.65 11.74 1.64
CA THR A 115 4.99 12.92 1.08
C THR A 115 4.41 13.79 2.18
N VAL A 116 4.18 15.07 1.87
CA VAL A 116 3.53 16.03 2.77
C VAL A 116 2.29 16.57 2.08
N LEU A 117 1.15 16.47 2.75
CA LEU A 117 -0.15 16.84 2.22
C LEU A 117 -0.73 17.98 3.06
N SER A 118 -1.48 18.88 2.43
CA SER A 118 -2.27 19.87 3.17
C SER A 118 -3.43 19.19 3.89
N ALA A 119 -3.67 19.56 5.15
CA ALA A 119 -4.74 18.99 5.95
C ALA A 119 -6.11 19.44 5.43
N MET A 120 -6.96 18.46 5.10
CA MET A 120 -8.32 18.66 4.63
C MET A 120 -9.24 17.59 5.21
N PRO A 121 -10.54 17.88 5.43
CA PRO A 121 -11.54 16.86 5.73
C PRO A 121 -11.52 15.70 4.73
N ASN A 122 -11.70 14.48 5.21
CA ASN A 122 -11.76 13.25 4.39
C ASN A 122 -10.51 13.06 3.50
N LEU A 123 -9.33 13.48 3.99
CA LEU A 123 -8.08 13.30 3.24
C LEU A 123 -7.75 11.81 3.12
N THR A 124 -7.68 11.31 1.89
CA THR A 124 -7.25 9.95 1.55
C THR A 124 -6.02 9.98 0.64
N TYR A 125 -5.25 8.90 0.63
CA TYR A 125 -4.09 8.73 -0.23
C TYR A 125 -3.99 7.29 -0.74
N THR A 126 -3.77 7.12 -2.04
CA THR A 126 -3.52 5.81 -2.64
C THR A 126 -2.04 5.65 -2.92
N TYR A 127 -1.37 4.78 -2.17
CA TYR A 127 0.02 4.39 -2.44
C TYR A 127 0.04 3.18 -3.37
N ALA A 128 0.80 3.26 -4.46
CA ALA A 128 0.95 2.16 -5.42
C ALA A 128 2.39 1.65 -5.43
N TRP A 129 2.55 0.33 -5.40
CA TRP A 129 3.84 -0.35 -5.31
C TRP A 129 3.99 -1.37 -6.45
N GLU A 130 5.09 -1.27 -7.18
CA GLU A 130 5.44 -2.15 -8.33
C GLU A 130 5.84 -3.59 -7.92
N GLN A 131 5.62 -3.95 -6.66
CA GLN A 131 5.98 -5.26 -6.10
C GLN A 131 7.48 -5.57 -6.20
N THR A 132 8.34 -4.54 -6.22
CA THR A 132 9.79 -4.67 -6.22
C THR A 132 10.40 -4.23 -4.89
N ASN A 133 11.50 -4.82 -4.46
CA ASN A 133 12.27 -4.31 -3.33
C ASN A 133 13.17 -3.14 -3.75
N VAL A 134 13.96 -2.60 -2.80
CA VAL A 134 14.93 -1.52 -3.07
C VAL A 134 16.02 -1.91 -4.08
N TYR A 135 16.24 -3.21 -4.32
CA TYR A 135 17.17 -3.73 -5.31
C TYR A 135 16.52 -4.02 -6.67
N ILE A 136 15.28 -3.55 -6.89
CA ILE A 136 14.52 -3.74 -8.14
C ILE A 136 14.21 -5.23 -8.40
N GLN A 137 14.23 -6.06 -7.37
CA GLN A 137 13.86 -7.47 -7.49
C GLN A 137 12.39 -7.65 -7.17
N ARG A 138 11.68 -8.44 -7.99
CA ARG A 138 10.27 -8.75 -7.77
C ARG A 138 10.08 -9.54 -6.48
N VAL A 139 9.14 -9.11 -5.65
CA VAL A 139 8.78 -9.72 -4.38
C VAL A 139 7.41 -10.36 -4.52
N SER A 140 7.35 -11.66 -4.29
CA SER A 140 6.13 -12.46 -4.35
C SER A 140 5.50 -12.66 -2.97
N GLY A 141 4.18 -12.85 -2.94
CA GLY A 141 3.44 -13.15 -1.70
C GLY A 141 3.02 -11.91 -0.90
N LEU A 142 2.66 -12.12 0.37
CA LEU A 142 2.23 -11.05 1.27
C LEU A 142 3.45 -10.36 1.90
N VAL A 143 3.49 -9.03 1.79
CA VAL A 143 4.56 -8.19 2.34
C VAL A 143 3.99 -7.19 3.33
N ASN A 144 4.61 -7.09 4.50
CA ASN A 144 4.22 -6.12 5.51
C ASN A 144 4.58 -4.70 5.08
N ALA A 145 3.59 -3.82 5.11
CA ALA A 145 3.77 -2.38 4.99
C ALA A 145 3.68 -1.75 6.38
N LYS A 146 4.58 -0.80 6.67
CA LYS A 146 4.49 0.03 7.89
C LYS A 146 4.27 1.49 7.50
N SER A 147 3.16 2.06 7.96
CA SER A 147 2.91 3.50 7.93
C SER A 147 3.15 4.11 9.30
N LYS A 148 3.79 5.27 9.33
CA LYS A 148 3.97 6.08 10.54
C LYS A 148 3.67 7.53 10.24
#